data_AF-A0A5J6PZ66-F1
#
_entry.id   AF-A0A5J6PZ66-F1
#
_cell.length_a   1.000
_cell.length_b   1.000
_cell.length_c   1.000
_cell.angle_alpha   90.00
_cell.angle_beta   90.00
_cell.angle_gamma   90.00
#
_symmetry.space_group_name_H-M   'P 1'
#
loop_
_entity.id
_entity.type
_entity.pdbx_description
1 polymer ?
#
loop_
_entity_poly.entity_id
_entity_poly.type
_entity_poly.pdbx_seq_one_letter_code
_entity_poly.pdbx_strand_id
1 'polypeptide(L)'
;MAELPVLYSFRRCPYALRARLALLAAGVVVELREVALKAKPEALLKASPKGTVPVLLLPDGQVIEESLEVMGWALHQGDPHDWCRRGDSAAQQAMASLIASNDDRFKPHLDRFKYASRYPDGADQREEHHRAALTVLREWNARLAPGGWLLGDRPCLADWALLPFVRQFRIADPTDFDALADLAPLQQWLGRFLASPELAAVMTKHAPWQPPEPGPAFPAGSRQLRLAPGERLHHLALPDDWERAQANGEYRISTRGRTLEQVGFIHACREHQLTATRCRFYSDAGPLLELVIDPARLSCPVREEPPSAGSAIDEAMAAGREPECFPHIYGPLPLTAVDAVRPIPPPH
;
A
#
# COMPACT_ATOMS: atom_id res chain seq x y z
N MET A 1 -23.42 8.67 -6.67
CA MET A 1 -22.06 8.07 -6.72
C MET A 1 -21.61 7.91 -5.28
N ALA A 2 -21.01 6.79 -4.90
CA ALA A 2 -20.42 6.68 -3.56
C ALA A 2 -19.25 7.66 -3.46
N GLU A 3 -19.24 8.49 -2.42
CA GLU A 3 -18.18 9.45 -2.18
C GLU A 3 -16.88 8.72 -1.76
N LEU A 4 -15.72 9.21 -2.18
CA LEU A 4 -14.44 8.64 -1.76
C LEU A 4 -14.17 9.00 -0.29
N PRO A 5 -13.53 8.12 0.50
CA PRO A 5 -12.93 8.54 1.75
C PRO A 5 -11.90 9.65 1.49
N VAL A 6 -11.76 10.59 2.43
CA VAL A 6 -10.82 11.71 2.34
C VAL A 6 -9.64 11.46 3.27
N LEU A 7 -8.43 11.46 2.72
CA LEU A 7 -7.19 11.38 3.49
C LEU A 7 -6.52 12.75 3.57
N TYR A 8 -6.53 13.36 4.76
CA TYR A 8 -5.63 14.47 5.07
C TYR A 8 -4.24 13.92 5.39
N SER A 9 -3.23 14.36 4.65
CA SER A 9 -1.91 13.75 4.71
C SER A 9 -0.79 14.76 4.52
N PHE A 10 0.40 14.43 5.02
CA PHE A 10 1.63 15.16 4.70
C PHE A 10 2.72 14.16 4.34
N ARG A 11 3.14 14.11 3.08
CA ARG A 11 4.00 13.03 2.54
C ARG A 11 5.32 12.79 3.29
N ARG A 12 5.83 13.79 4.03
CA ARG A 12 7.09 13.66 4.80
C ARG A 12 6.88 13.22 6.26
N CYS A 13 5.64 13.20 6.75
CA CYS A 13 5.31 12.72 8.08
C CYS A 13 5.41 11.19 8.12
N PRO A 14 6.18 10.58 9.04
CA PRO A 14 6.28 9.12 9.14
C PRO A 14 4.94 8.45 9.47
N TYR A 15 4.10 9.08 10.30
CA TYR A 15 2.75 8.60 10.59
C TYR A 15 1.83 8.67 9.36
N ALA A 16 1.95 9.71 8.53
CA ALA A 16 1.15 9.81 7.32
C ALA A 16 1.61 8.81 6.24
N LEU A 17 2.90 8.47 6.22
CA LEU A 17 3.42 7.39 5.38
C LEU A 17 2.84 6.04 5.73
N ARG A 18 2.66 5.71 7.03
CA ARG A 18 1.95 4.49 7.48
C ARG A 18 0.58 4.35 6.78
N ALA A 19 -0.25 5.40 6.87
CA ALA A 19 -1.57 5.43 6.25
C ALA A 19 -1.51 5.28 4.72
N ARG A 20 -0.64 6.06 4.05
CA ARG A 20 -0.49 5.99 2.59
C ARG A 20 -0.05 4.61 2.10
N LEU A 21 0.88 3.96 2.81
CA LEU A 21 1.38 2.63 2.47
C LEU A 21 0.27 1.58 2.59
N ALA A 22 -0.49 1.59 3.68
CA ALA A 22 -1.59 0.64 3.87
C ALA A 22 -2.74 0.85 2.87
N LEU A 23 -3.11 2.09 2.56
CA LEU A 23 -4.12 2.39 1.53
C LEU A 23 -3.67 1.93 0.15
N LEU A 24 -2.40 2.16 -0.20
CA LEU A 24 -1.81 1.69 -1.44
C LEU A 24 -1.88 0.17 -1.55
N ALA A 25 -1.41 -0.55 -0.52
CA ALA A 25 -1.36 -2.00 -0.47
C ALA A 25 -2.75 -2.67 -0.46
N ALA A 26 -3.72 -2.02 0.19
CA ALA A 26 -5.10 -2.52 0.27
C ALA A 26 -5.93 -2.27 -1.00
N GLY A 27 -5.40 -1.54 -1.99
CA GLY A 27 -6.17 -1.20 -3.19
C GLY A 27 -7.20 -0.09 -2.99
N VAL A 28 -7.18 0.60 -1.85
CA VAL A 28 -8.21 1.60 -1.52
C VAL A 28 -7.90 2.92 -2.23
N VAL A 29 -8.90 3.43 -2.95
CA VAL A 29 -8.84 4.78 -3.54
C VAL A 29 -9.43 5.77 -2.55
N VAL A 30 -8.72 6.88 -2.35
CA VAL A 30 -9.17 8.00 -1.49
C VAL A 30 -8.98 9.33 -2.22
N GLU A 31 -9.72 10.35 -1.82
CA GLU A 31 -9.38 11.74 -2.12
C GLU A 31 -8.20 12.16 -1.23
N LEU A 32 -7.10 12.62 -1.82
CA LEU A 32 -5.94 13.08 -1.07
C LEU A 32 -5.97 14.60 -0.86
N ARG A 33 -6.02 15.02 0.40
CA ARG A 33 -5.83 16.43 0.80
C ARG A 33 -4.44 16.60 1.40
N GLU A 34 -3.48 17.04 0.58
CA GLU A 34 -2.11 17.32 1.05
C GLU A 34 -2.11 18.57 1.94
N VAL A 35 -1.61 18.43 3.17
CA VAL A 35 -1.66 19.48 4.19
C VAL A 35 -0.30 20.14 4.36
N ALA A 36 -0.27 21.47 4.29
CA ALA A 36 0.88 22.25 4.77
C ALA A 36 0.80 22.40 6.30
N LEU A 37 1.72 21.76 7.05
CA LEU A 37 1.67 21.79 8.52
C LEU A 37 1.79 23.20 9.14
N LYS A 38 2.33 24.17 8.42
CA LYS A 38 2.42 25.59 8.83
C LYS A 38 1.11 26.37 8.62
N ALA A 39 0.22 25.87 7.77
CA ALA A 39 -1.03 26.51 7.38
C ALA A 39 -2.09 25.41 7.20
N LYS A 40 -2.57 24.88 8.33
CA LYS A 40 -3.55 23.80 8.35
C LYS A 40 -4.90 24.32 7.86
N PRO A 41 -5.57 23.64 6.90
CA PRO A 41 -6.87 24.08 6.42
C PRO A 41 -7.94 23.92 7.51
N GLU A 42 -8.92 24.83 7.53
CA GLU A 42 -10.05 24.77 8.48
C GLU A 42 -10.81 23.43 8.38
N ALA A 43 -10.94 22.89 7.17
CA ALA A 43 -11.56 21.58 6.94
C ALA A 43 -10.87 20.43 7.70
N LEU A 44 -9.54 20.48 7.86
CA LEU A 44 -8.81 19.51 8.70
C LEU A 44 -9.15 19.73 10.18
N LEU A 45 -9.11 20.97 10.66
CA LEU A 45 -9.37 21.27 12.08
C LEU A 45 -10.81 20.92 12.48
N LYS A 46 -11.76 21.06 11.55
CA LYS A 46 -13.14 20.64 11.73
C LYS A 46 -13.28 19.11 11.78
N ALA A 47 -12.55 18.38 10.94
CA ALA A 47 -12.55 16.93 10.95
C ALA A 47 -11.82 16.35 12.18
N SER A 48 -10.73 17.00 12.60
CA SER A 48 -9.87 16.59 13.70
C SER A 48 -9.38 17.81 14.49
N PRO A 49 -9.91 18.05 15.71
CA PRO A 49 -9.45 19.13 16.56
C PRO A 49 -7.95 19.02 16.94
N LYS A 50 -7.38 17.80 16.92
CA LYS A 50 -5.94 17.57 17.09
C LYS A 50 -5.12 18.26 16.00
N GLY A 51 -5.70 18.38 14.80
CA GLY A 51 -5.05 18.98 13.62
C GLY A 51 -3.75 18.27 13.22
N THR A 52 -3.60 16.99 13.58
CA THR A 52 -2.46 16.15 13.19
C THR A 52 -2.77 15.42 11.88
N VAL A 53 -1.77 14.77 11.30
CA VAL A 53 -1.94 13.91 10.12
C VAL A 53 -1.23 12.58 10.36
N PRO A 54 -1.77 11.47 9.85
CA PRO A 54 -2.91 11.35 8.93
C PRO A 54 -4.27 11.53 9.62
N VAL A 55 -5.28 11.95 8.86
CA VAL A 55 -6.70 11.85 9.26
C VAL A 55 -7.47 11.29 8.08
N LEU A 56 -8.21 10.20 8.30
CA LEU A 56 -9.09 9.60 7.31
C LEU A 56 -10.54 9.90 7.69
N LEU A 57 -11.28 10.56 6.80
CA LEU A 57 -12.70 10.83 6.91
C LEU A 57 -13.46 9.91 5.96
N LEU A 58 -14.35 9.09 6.49
CA LEU A 58 -15.16 8.16 5.71
C LEU A 58 -16.44 8.83 5.18
N PRO A 59 -17.08 8.27 4.13
CA PRO A 59 -18.30 8.84 3.54
C PRO A 59 -19.50 8.93 4.50
N ASP A 60 -19.54 8.08 5.53
CA ASP A 60 -20.57 8.10 6.57
C ASP A 60 -20.30 9.15 7.67
N GLY A 61 -19.20 9.90 7.57
CA GLY A 61 -18.77 10.91 8.53
C GLY A 61 -17.87 10.39 9.65
N GLN A 62 -17.57 9.08 9.71
CA GLN A 62 -16.61 8.56 10.67
C GLN A 62 -15.20 9.12 10.43
N VAL A 63 -14.50 9.48 11.50
CA VAL A 63 -13.12 10.00 11.46
C VAL A 63 -12.17 9.02 12.14
N ILE A 64 -11.06 8.70 11.49
CA ILE A 64 -9.95 7.91 12.02
C ILE A 64 -8.69 8.78 12.04
N GLU A 65 -8.13 9.03 13.23
CA GLU A 65 -7.04 9.99 13.43
C GLU A 65 -5.68 9.32 13.73
N GLU A 66 -5.68 8.07 14.19
CA GLU A 66 -4.46 7.37 14.55
C GLU A 66 -3.91 6.58 13.37
N SER A 67 -2.62 6.75 13.07
CA SER A 67 -2.01 6.15 11.87
C SER A 67 -2.12 4.64 11.81
N LEU A 68 -2.03 3.93 12.95
CA LEU A 68 -2.18 2.48 13.01
C LEU A 68 -3.63 2.04 12.81
N GLU A 69 -4.61 2.82 13.29
CA GLU A 69 -6.02 2.56 13.04
C GLU A 69 -6.35 2.75 11.56
N VAL A 70 -5.78 3.77 10.90
CA VAL A 70 -5.92 3.94 9.45
C VAL A 70 -5.31 2.75 8.69
N MET A 71 -4.15 2.24 9.12
CA MET A 71 -3.57 1.03 8.52
C MET A 71 -4.49 -0.18 8.71
N GLY A 72 -4.99 -0.40 9.92
CA GLY A 72 -5.89 -1.50 10.24
C GLY A 72 -7.20 -1.42 9.46
N TRP A 73 -7.79 -0.23 9.34
CA TRP A 73 -8.98 0.00 8.54
C TRP A 73 -8.74 -0.32 7.06
N ALA A 74 -7.62 0.15 6.49
CA ALA A 74 -7.30 -0.11 5.08
C ALA A 74 -7.11 -1.60 4.82
N LEU A 75 -6.29 -2.27 5.64
CA LEU A 75 -6.01 -3.70 5.52
C LEU A 75 -7.23 -4.58 5.82
N HIS A 76 -8.24 -4.05 6.53
CA HIS A 76 -9.53 -4.71 6.67
C HIS A 76 -10.30 -4.76 5.35
N GLN A 77 -10.18 -3.73 4.49
CA GLN A 77 -10.77 -3.73 3.15
C GLN A 77 -10.09 -4.76 2.24
N GLY A 78 -8.75 -4.79 2.24
CA GLY A 78 -7.97 -5.75 1.46
C GLY A 78 -6.56 -5.91 2.02
N ASP A 79 -6.08 -7.16 2.10
CA ASP A 79 -4.72 -7.48 2.56
C ASP A 79 -4.08 -8.55 1.66
N PRO A 80 -3.83 -8.23 0.37
CA PRO A 80 -3.40 -9.21 -0.63
C PRO A 80 -2.02 -9.82 -0.36
N HIS A 81 -1.19 -9.15 0.45
CA HIS A 81 0.13 -9.62 0.85
C HIS A 81 0.17 -10.26 2.24
N ASP A 82 -0.98 -10.31 2.93
CA ASP A 82 -1.11 -10.81 4.31
C ASP A 82 -0.15 -10.11 5.29
N TRP A 83 -0.15 -8.78 5.28
CA TRP A 83 0.61 -7.96 6.23
C TRP A 83 0.15 -8.20 7.67
N CYS A 84 -1.15 -8.46 7.86
CA CYS A 84 -1.74 -8.70 9.17
C CYS A 84 -1.49 -10.12 9.71
N ARG A 85 -0.89 -11.03 8.92
CA ARG A 85 -0.64 -12.43 9.30
C ARG A 85 -1.91 -13.08 9.87
N ARG A 86 -2.99 -13.03 9.10
CA ARG A 86 -4.32 -13.44 9.57
C ARG A 86 -4.29 -14.93 9.97
N GLY A 87 -4.75 -15.23 11.19
CA GLY A 87 -4.74 -16.59 11.74
C GLY A 87 -3.47 -16.98 12.50
N ASP A 88 -2.44 -16.11 12.54
CA ASP A 88 -1.23 -16.32 13.35
C ASP A 88 -1.18 -15.32 14.51
N SER A 89 -1.80 -15.68 15.63
CA SER A 89 -1.86 -14.83 16.82
C SER A 89 -0.49 -14.52 17.42
N ALA A 90 0.48 -15.44 17.29
CA ALA A 90 1.83 -15.25 17.81
C ALA A 90 2.59 -14.20 16.97
N ALA A 91 2.51 -14.27 15.63
CA ALA A 91 3.06 -13.25 14.75
C ALA A 91 2.39 -11.90 14.97
N GLN A 92 1.07 -11.86 15.16
CA GLN A 92 0.33 -10.63 15.46
C GLN A 92 0.77 -9.96 16.76
N GLN A 93 0.97 -10.75 17.82
CA GLN A 93 1.50 -10.24 19.09
C GLN A 93 2.93 -9.72 18.95
N ALA A 94 3.79 -10.43 18.21
CA ALA A 94 5.15 -10.01 17.93
C ALA A 94 5.20 -8.69 17.13
N MET A 95 4.31 -8.52 16.14
CA MET A 95 4.16 -7.26 15.39
C MET A 95 3.74 -6.11 16.30
N ALA A 96 2.72 -6.33 17.13
CA ALA A 96 2.23 -5.32 18.07
C ALA A 96 3.34 -4.87 19.04
N SER A 97 4.14 -5.81 19.56
CA SER A 97 5.28 -5.50 20.43
C SER A 97 6.35 -4.66 19.73
N LEU A 98 6.69 -4.99 18.47
CA LEU A 98 7.63 -4.20 17.66
C LEU A 98 7.12 -2.77 17.43
N ILE A 99 5.85 -2.63 17.05
CA ILE A 99 5.23 -1.32 16.83
C ILE A 99 5.19 -0.49 18.11
N ALA A 100 4.80 -1.09 19.24
CA ALA A 100 4.82 -0.43 20.54
C ALA A 100 6.23 0.03 20.93
N SER A 101 7.27 -0.80 20.69
CA SER A 101 8.66 -0.40 20.96
C SER A 101 9.08 0.86 20.18
N ASN A 102 8.49 1.11 19.01
CA ASN A 102 8.71 2.35 18.29
C ASN A 102 8.07 3.54 18.98
N ASP A 103 6.78 3.42 19.29
CA ASP A 103 6.00 4.56 19.78
C ASP A 103 6.41 4.94 21.22
N ASP A 104 6.78 3.96 22.04
CA ASP A 104 7.11 4.15 23.46
C ASP A 104 8.59 4.44 23.72
N ARG A 105 9.51 3.82 22.96
CA ARG A 105 10.96 3.88 23.23
C ARG A 105 11.73 4.60 22.14
N PHE A 106 11.58 4.20 20.87
CA PHE A 106 12.39 4.77 19.79
C PHE A 106 12.00 6.20 19.42
N LYS A 107 10.71 6.45 19.18
CA LYS A 107 10.19 7.71 18.66
C LYS A 107 10.45 8.91 19.58
N PRO A 108 10.28 8.81 20.92
CA PRO A 108 10.62 9.91 21.81
C PRO A 108 12.11 10.30 21.77
N HIS A 109 13.00 9.35 21.49
CA HIS A 109 14.43 9.60 21.31
C HIS A 109 14.75 10.14 19.91
N LEU A 110 14.14 9.57 18.87
CA LEU A 110 14.24 10.07 17.49
C LEU A 110 13.86 11.56 17.40
N ASP A 111 12.75 11.97 18.02
CA ASP A 111 12.32 13.37 17.97
C ASP A 111 13.33 14.32 18.60
N ARG A 112 13.90 13.95 19.76
CA ARG A 112 14.89 14.76 20.46
C ARG A 112 16.25 14.75 19.78
N PHE A 113 16.62 13.65 19.14
CA PHE A 113 17.82 13.57 18.29
C PHE A 113 17.69 14.45 17.04
N LYS A 114 16.58 14.29 16.31
CA LYS A 114 16.36 14.95 15.01
C LYS A 114 16.01 16.43 15.14
N TYR A 115 15.26 16.79 16.17
CA TYR A 115 14.78 18.15 16.39
C TYR A 115 15.31 18.71 17.72
N ALA A 116 16.55 18.38 18.07
CA ALA A 116 17.25 18.87 19.26
C ALA A 116 17.05 20.38 19.50
N SER A 117 17.14 21.19 18.45
CA SER A 117 16.97 22.65 18.52
C SER A 117 15.59 23.13 18.99
N ARG A 118 14.60 22.24 19.12
CA ARG A 118 13.25 22.57 19.63
C ARG A 118 13.11 22.40 21.14
N TYR A 119 14.14 21.88 21.81
CA TYR A 119 14.14 21.59 23.24
C TYR A 119 15.14 22.50 23.96
N PRO A 120 14.81 23.03 25.16
CA PRO A 120 15.70 23.92 25.91
C PRO A 120 17.11 23.36 26.12
N ASP A 121 17.20 22.07 26.46
CA ASP A 121 18.47 21.36 26.73
C ASP A 121 18.90 20.46 25.56
N GLY A 122 18.32 20.66 24.37
CA GLY A 122 18.40 19.69 23.30
C GLY A 122 19.78 19.55 22.67
N ALA A 123 20.60 20.61 22.68
CA ALA A 123 21.97 20.54 22.17
C ALA A 123 22.84 19.59 23.02
N ASP A 124 22.70 19.66 24.34
CA ASP A 124 23.51 18.87 25.28
C ASP A 124 23.06 17.40 25.33
N GLN A 125 21.75 17.15 25.16
CA GLN A 125 21.16 15.81 25.24
C GLN A 125 21.04 15.09 23.89
N ARG A 126 21.41 15.74 22.77
CA ARG A 126 21.25 15.15 21.43
C ARG A 126 21.94 13.79 21.31
N GLU A 127 23.17 13.68 21.79
CA GLU A 127 23.97 12.46 21.68
C GLU A 127 23.49 11.34 22.63
N GLU A 128 22.91 11.70 23.78
CA GLU A 128 22.27 10.73 24.66
C GLU A 128 21.04 10.10 23.98
N HIS A 129 20.17 10.93 23.40
CA HIS A 129 19.01 10.43 22.67
C HIS A 129 19.39 9.67 21.40
N HIS A 130 20.47 10.07 20.73
CA HIS A 130 21.05 9.32 19.64
C HIS A 130 21.41 7.89 20.07
N ARG A 131 22.23 7.74 21.12
CA ARG A 131 22.61 6.43 21.67
C ARG A 131 21.42 5.60 22.15
N ALA A 132 20.42 6.22 22.80
CA ALA A 132 19.23 5.53 23.26
C ALA A 132 18.36 5.02 22.11
N ALA A 133 18.21 5.80 21.03
CA ALA A 133 17.54 5.37 19.82
C ALA A 133 18.30 4.22 19.12
N LEU A 134 19.64 4.29 19.07
CA LEU A 134 20.47 3.20 18.53
C LEU A 134 20.30 1.88 19.28
N THR A 135 20.09 1.90 20.60
CA THR A 135 19.80 0.68 21.36
C THR A 135 18.56 -0.03 20.82
N VAL A 136 17.48 0.70 20.53
CA VAL A 136 16.26 0.10 19.96
C VAL A 136 16.49 -0.39 18.53
N LEU A 137 17.23 0.37 17.71
CA LEU A 137 17.58 -0.07 16.35
C LEU A 137 18.41 -1.34 16.35
N ARG A 138 19.33 -1.53 17.31
CA ARG A 138 20.10 -2.77 17.47
C ARG A 138 19.21 -3.95 17.82
N GLU A 139 18.20 -3.76 18.66
CA GLU A 139 17.20 -4.80 18.98
C GLU A 139 16.41 -5.24 17.74
N TRP A 140 16.01 -4.29 16.88
CA TRP A 140 15.34 -4.60 15.62
C TRP A 140 16.29 -5.26 14.61
N ASN A 141 17.52 -4.76 14.52
CA ASN A 141 18.57 -5.31 13.66
C ASN A 141 18.87 -6.78 13.99
N ALA A 142 18.91 -7.13 15.27
CA ALA A 142 19.15 -8.51 15.72
C ALA A 142 18.06 -9.51 15.26
N ARG A 143 16.88 -9.03 14.86
CA ARG A 143 15.80 -9.87 14.31
C ARG A 143 15.92 -10.08 12.81
N LEU A 144 16.71 -9.27 12.13
CA LEU A 144 16.85 -9.30 10.67
C LEU A 144 17.94 -10.28 10.27
N ALA A 145 17.54 -11.39 9.65
CA ALA A 145 18.47 -12.17 8.84
C ALA A 145 18.90 -11.33 7.61
N PRO A 146 20.09 -11.60 7.01
CA PRO A 146 20.49 -10.96 5.76
C PRO A 146 19.39 -11.13 4.69
N GLY A 147 18.91 -10.02 4.12
CA GLY A 147 17.80 -10.02 3.15
C GLY A 147 16.40 -10.27 3.74
N GLY A 148 16.28 -10.59 5.03
CA GLY A 148 15.02 -10.90 5.71
C GLY A 148 14.22 -9.68 6.14
N TRP A 149 13.05 -9.95 6.73
CA TRP A 149 12.13 -8.97 7.31
C TRP A 149 12.05 -9.18 8.83
N LEU A 150 11.42 -8.25 9.55
CA LEU A 150 11.42 -8.28 11.03
C LEU A 150 10.84 -9.57 11.60
N LEU A 151 9.91 -10.20 10.88
CA LEU A 151 9.26 -11.46 11.24
C LEU A 151 9.19 -12.39 10.01
N GLY A 152 10.35 -12.95 9.65
CA GLY A 152 10.47 -13.99 8.62
C GLY A 152 11.01 -13.50 7.28
N ASP A 153 10.54 -14.12 6.20
CA ASP A 153 11.03 -13.95 4.82
C ASP A 153 10.18 -13.01 3.96
N ARG A 154 9.02 -12.58 4.45
CA ARG A 154 8.11 -11.64 3.78
C ARG A 154 7.80 -10.44 4.68
N PRO A 155 7.55 -9.25 4.11
CA PRO A 155 7.19 -8.08 4.90
C PRO A 155 5.86 -8.29 5.62
N CYS A 156 5.72 -7.67 6.79
CA CYS A 156 4.49 -7.65 7.58
C CYS A 156 4.11 -6.22 8.00
N LEU A 157 2.99 -6.08 8.71
CA LEU A 157 2.51 -4.78 9.19
C LEU A 157 3.58 -4.02 9.99
N ALA A 158 4.35 -4.72 10.84
CA ALA A 158 5.41 -4.10 11.63
C ALA A 158 6.50 -3.49 10.74
N ASP A 159 6.88 -4.14 9.64
CA ASP A 159 7.90 -3.59 8.74
C ASP A 159 7.46 -2.23 8.18
N TRP A 160 6.28 -2.19 7.56
CA TRP A 160 5.72 -0.99 6.96
C TRP A 160 5.37 0.10 7.98
N ALA A 161 5.08 -0.29 9.23
CA ALA A 161 4.85 0.65 10.32
C ALA A 161 6.15 1.31 10.84
N LEU A 162 7.29 0.61 10.77
CA LEU A 162 8.56 1.03 11.36
C LEU A 162 9.52 1.70 10.36
N LEU A 163 9.54 1.24 9.12
CA LEU A 163 10.38 1.78 8.04
C LEU A 163 10.32 3.32 7.91
N PRO A 164 9.14 3.98 7.98
CA PRO A 164 9.07 5.43 7.91
C PRO A 164 9.86 6.15 9.01
N PHE A 165 9.99 5.55 10.20
CA PHE A 165 10.67 6.12 11.36
C PHE A 165 12.18 5.93 11.30
N VAL A 166 12.64 4.74 10.91
CA VAL A 166 14.06 4.49 10.65
C VAL A 166 14.56 5.40 9.52
N ARG A 167 13.72 5.64 8.50
CA ARG A 167 13.99 6.64 7.47
C ARG A 167 14.17 8.05 8.04
N GLN A 168 13.37 8.47 9.03
CA GLN A 168 13.55 9.78 9.68
C GLN A 168 14.85 9.85 10.49
N PHE A 169 15.24 8.74 11.14
CA PHE A 169 16.49 8.66 11.91
C PHE A 169 17.70 8.84 10.99
N ARG A 170 17.76 8.07 9.89
CA ARG A 170 18.81 8.25 8.87
C ARG A 170 18.84 9.67 8.29
N ILE A 171 17.68 10.30 8.07
CA ILE A 171 17.64 11.69 7.56
C ILE A 171 18.25 12.70 8.55
N ALA A 172 18.21 12.43 9.85
CA ALA A 172 18.76 13.33 10.85
C ALA A 172 20.29 13.39 10.81
N ASP A 173 20.95 12.27 10.49
CA ASP A 173 22.39 12.19 10.22
C ASP A 173 22.72 10.99 9.31
N PRO A 174 22.73 11.17 7.97
CA PRO A 174 22.97 10.05 7.06
C PRO A 174 24.39 9.49 7.16
N THR A 175 25.38 10.35 7.43
CA THR A 175 26.79 9.96 7.45
C THR A 175 27.08 9.08 8.65
N ASP A 176 26.57 9.47 9.83
CA ASP A 176 26.67 8.65 11.03
C ASP A 176 25.94 7.31 10.86
N PHE A 177 24.66 7.34 10.47
CA PHE A 177 23.85 6.13 10.34
C PHE A 177 24.44 5.12 9.35
N ASP A 178 24.95 5.58 8.21
CA ASP A 178 25.52 4.72 7.18
C ASP A 178 26.90 4.16 7.58
N ALA A 179 27.60 4.76 8.56
CA ALA A 179 28.88 4.29 9.08
C ALA A 179 28.76 3.19 10.15
N LEU A 180 27.56 2.94 10.70
CA LEU A 180 27.31 1.96 11.76
C LEU A 180 27.30 0.51 11.20
N ALA A 181 28.49 -0.11 11.14
CA ALA A 181 28.66 -1.45 10.60
C ALA A 181 27.84 -2.55 11.34
N ASP A 182 27.54 -2.34 12.63
CA ASP A 182 26.72 -3.24 13.44
C ASP A 182 25.23 -3.21 13.10
N LEU A 183 24.78 -2.26 12.26
CA LEU A 183 23.41 -2.16 11.76
C LEU A 183 23.22 -2.61 10.31
N ALA A 184 24.19 -3.34 9.73
CA ALA A 184 24.16 -3.72 8.31
C ALA A 184 22.85 -4.40 7.85
N PRO A 185 22.27 -5.40 8.56
CA PRO A 185 20.96 -5.96 8.20
C PRO A 185 19.82 -4.92 8.16
N LEU A 186 19.76 -4.03 9.15
CA LEU A 186 18.77 -2.96 9.23
C LEU A 186 18.96 -1.90 8.15
N GLN A 187 20.21 -1.55 7.83
CA GLN A 187 20.53 -0.66 6.71
C GLN A 187 20.08 -1.27 5.37
N GLN A 188 20.28 -2.58 5.15
CA GLN A 188 19.79 -3.28 3.96
C GLN A 188 18.26 -3.31 3.90
N TRP A 189 17.60 -3.59 5.03
CA TRP A 189 16.14 -3.56 5.15
C TRP A 189 15.56 -2.18 4.83
N LEU A 190 16.15 -1.12 5.38
CA LEU A 190 15.80 0.27 5.02
C LEU A 190 16.11 0.56 3.54
N GLY A 191 17.26 0.10 3.03
CA GLY A 191 17.68 0.32 1.65
C GLY A 191 16.68 -0.23 0.63
N ARG A 192 16.15 -1.44 0.87
CA ARG A 192 15.08 -2.02 0.03
C ARG A 192 13.83 -1.15 0.01
N PHE A 193 13.41 -0.63 1.16
CA PHE A 193 12.28 0.31 1.24
C PHE A 193 12.55 1.63 0.52
N LEU A 194 13.76 2.19 0.67
CA LEU A 194 14.12 3.44 0.01
C LEU A 194 14.14 3.34 -1.52
N ALA A 195 14.44 2.15 -2.05
CA ALA A 195 14.44 1.84 -3.47
C ALA A 195 13.09 1.31 -3.99
N SER A 196 12.07 1.20 -3.13
CA SER A 196 10.85 0.48 -3.46
C SER A 196 9.86 1.33 -4.28
N PRO A 197 9.09 0.71 -5.19
CA PRO A 197 8.02 1.38 -5.92
C PRO A 197 6.91 1.89 -4.99
N GLU A 198 6.66 1.22 -3.87
CA GLU A 198 5.66 1.63 -2.88
C GLU A 198 6.06 2.97 -2.25
N LEU A 199 7.32 3.13 -1.82
CA LEU A 199 7.77 4.41 -1.28
C LEU A 199 7.70 5.51 -2.35
N ALA A 200 8.11 5.22 -3.58
CA ALA A 200 8.04 6.17 -4.69
C ALA A 200 6.59 6.66 -4.91
N ALA A 201 5.63 5.73 -4.96
CA ALA A 201 4.22 6.03 -5.15
C ALA A 201 3.65 6.90 -4.02
N VAL A 202 3.87 6.52 -2.75
CA VAL A 202 3.33 7.28 -1.60
C VAL A 202 3.99 8.65 -1.41
N MET A 203 5.21 8.84 -1.96
CA MET A 203 5.97 10.10 -1.90
C MET A 203 5.67 11.07 -3.04
N THR A 204 4.74 10.73 -3.93
CA THR A 204 4.30 11.63 -5.02
C THR A 204 3.98 13.03 -4.47
N LYS A 205 4.55 14.05 -5.12
CA LYS A 205 4.44 15.43 -4.66
C LYS A 205 3.14 16.04 -5.16
N HIS A 206 2.28 16.45 -4.23
CA HIS A 206 1.12 17.29 -4.51
C HIS A 206 1.32 18.69 -3.95
N ALA A 207 0.66 19.68 -4.57
CA ALA A 207 0.52 21.00 -3.98
C ALA A 207 -0.35 20.91 -2.72
N PRO A 208 -0.14 21.77 -1.71
CA PRO A 208 -1.07 21.87 -0.59
C PRO A 208 -2.49 22.08 -1.11
N TRP A 209 -3.41 21.25 -0.64
CA TRP A 209 -4.81 21.31 -1.00
C TRP A 209 -5.46 22.60 -0.48
N GLN A 210 -6.37 23.17 -1.26
CA GLN A 210 -7.13 24.37 -0.91
C GLN A 210 -8.61 24.13 -1.25
N PRO A 211 -9.55 24.46 -0.35
CA PRO A 211 -10.97 24.44 -0.68
C PRO A 211 -11.32 25.53 -1.72
N PRO A 212 -12.38 25.36 -2.53
CA PRO A 212 -13.31 24.22 -2.55
C PRO A 212 -12.89 23.09 -3.52
N GLU A 213 -11.70 23.16 -4.12
CA GLU A 213 -11.24 22.19 -5.11
C GLU A 213 -11.21 20.77 -4.53
N PRO A 214 -11.60 19.73 -5.28
CA PRO A 214 -11.39 18.35 -4.83
C PRO A 214 -9.89 18.00 -4.81
N GLY A 215 -9.47 17.20 -3.84
CA GLY A 215 -8.15 16.59 -3.86
C GLY A 215 -7.99 15.59 -5.02
N PRO A 216 -6.78 15.33 -5.52
CA PRO A 216 -6.55 14.26 -6.48
C PRO A 216 -6.85 12.89 -5.85
N ALA A 217 -7.19 11.91 -6.69
CA ALA A 217 -7.26 10.52 -6.25
C ALA A 217 -5.88 10.03 -5.81
N PHE A 218 -5.86 9.24 -4.74
CA PHE A 218 -4.70 8.51 -4.28
C PHE A 218 -5.02 7.02 -4.18
N PRO A 219 -4.12 6.12 -4.66
CA PRO A 219 -2.86 6.42 -5.34
C PRO A 219 -3.01 7.18 -6.67
N ALA A 220 -1.94 7.85 -7.11
CA ALA A 220 -1.99 8.69 -8.30
C ALA A 220 -2.29 7.85 -9.56
N GLY A 221 -3.18 8.35 -10.42
CA GLY A 221 -3.61 7.63 -11.63
C GLY A 221 -4.67 6.55 -11.38
N SER A 222 -4.95 6.22 -10.11
CA SER A 222 -6.01 5.28 -9.75
C SER A 222 -7.38 5.92 -9.84
N ARG A 223 -8.37 5.12 -10.21
CA ARG A 223 -9.79 5.50 -10.25
C ARG A 223 -10.62 4.50 -9.47
N GLN A 224 -11.65 5.01 -8.80
CA GLN A 224 -12.69 4.14 -8.26
C GLN A 224 -13.38 3.43 -9.41
N LEU A 225 -13.51 2.11 -9.31
CA LEU A 225 -14.22 1.33 -10.31
C LEU A 225 -15.65 1.87 -10.50
N ARG A 226 -16.01 2.21 -11.73
CA ARG A 226 -17.37 2.57 -12.12
C ARG A 226 -17.90 1.58 -13.14
N LEU A 227 -18.95 0.88 -12.77
CA LEU A 227 -19.59 -0.12 -13.61
C LEU A 227 -21.05 0.21 -13.84
N ALA A 228 -21.54 -0.05 -15.05
CA ALA A 228 -22.95 -0.01 -15.34
C ALA A 228 -23.67 -1.17 -14.59
N PRO A 229 -24.97 -1.03 -14.27
CA PRO A 229 -25.73 -2.13 -13.69
C PRO A 229 -25.63 -3.40 -14.54
N GLY A 230 -25.20 -4.50 -13.93
CA GLY A 230 -25.01 -5.79 -14.62
C GLY A 230 -23.70 -5.95 -15.38
N GLU A 231 -22.85 -4.91 -15.46
CA GLU A 231 -21.52 -5.04 -16.05
C GLU A 231 -20.66 -6.02 -15.23
N ARG A 232 -19.80 -6.78 -15.94
CA ARG A 232 -18.95 -7.82 -15.36
C ARG A 232 -17.48 -7.50 -15.57
N LEU A 233 -16.66 -8.03 -14.68
CA LEU A 233 -15.20 -8.05 -14.85
C LEU A 233 -14.80 -9.40 -15.44
N HIS A 234 -13.69 -9.43 -16.17
CA HIS A 234 -13.21 -10.63 -16.84
C HIS A 234 -11.78 -10.92 -16.43
N HIS A 235 -11.46 -12.18 -16.18
CA HIS A 235 -10.09 -12.64 -15.89
C HIS A 235 -9.76 -13.86 -16.74
N LEU A 236 -8.55 -13.92 -17.28
CA LEU A 236 -8.03 -15.09 -17.99
C LEU A 236 -7.29 -15.99 -17.03
N ALA A 237 -7.77 -17.22 -16.87
CA ALA A 237 -7.19 -18.25 -16.02
C ALA A 237 -6.70 -19.45 -16.84
N LEU A 238 -5.68 -20.14 -16.35
CA LEU A 238 -5.36 -21.48 -16.83
C LEU A 238 -6.34 -22.50 -16.20
N PRO A 239 -6.70 -23.58 -16.92
CA PRO A 239 -7.56 -24.64 -16.37
C PRO A 239 -7.08 -25.18 -15.01
N ASP A 240 -5.79 -25.50 -14.89
CA ASP A 240 -5.20 -26.03 -13.65
C ASP A 240 -5.27 -25.03 -12.47
N ASP A 241 -5.16 -23.73 -12.76
CA ASP A 241 -5.29 -22.68 -11.75
C ASP A 241 -6.73 -22.60 -11.24
N TRP A 242 -7.71 -22.78 -12.13
CA TRP A 242 -9.13 -22.80 -11.77
C TRP A 242 -9.51 -24.06 -10.99
N GLU A 243 -9.05 -25.24 -11.40
CA GLU A 243 -9.30 -26.50 -10.68
C GLU A 243 -8.77 -26.44 -9.24
N ARG A 244 -7.55 -25.91 -9.06
CA ARG A 244 -6.99 -25.65 -7.73
C ARG A 244 -7.82 -24.67 -6.92
N ALA A 245 -8.34 -23.62 -7.55
CA ALA A 245 -9.21 -22.67 -6.87
C ALA A 245 -10.51 -23.32 -6.40
N GLN A 246 -11.11 -24.19 -7.23
CA GLN A 246 -12.29 -24.97 -6.85
C GLN A 246 -12.04 -25.87 -5.63
N ALA A 247 -10.86 -26.48 -5.52
CA ALA A 247 -10.50 -27.28 -4.36
C ALA A 247 -10.27 -26.43 -3.09
N ASN A 248 -9.73 -25.22 -3.23
CA ASN A 248 -9.36 -24.35 -2.11
C ASN A 248 -10.47 -23.36 -1.69
N GLY A 249 -11.52 -23.18 -2.51
CA GLY A 249 -12.64 -22.27 -2.25
C GLY A 249 -12.42 -20.81 -2.67
N GLU A 250 -11.25 -20.48 -3.21
CA GLU A 250 -10.91 -19.14 -3.70
C GLU A 250 -9.81 -19.18 -4.77
N TYR A 251 -9.82 -18.19 -5.65
CA TYR A 251 -8.83 -18.05 -6.73
C TYR A 251 -7.79 -16.99 -6.36
N ARG A 252 -6.50 -17.33 -6.46
CA ARG A 252 -5.36 -16.52 -5.97
C ARG A 252 -4.25 -16.33 -7.00
N ILE A 253 -4.53 -16.51 -8.29
CA ILE A 253 -3.55 -16.26 -9.36
C ILE A 253 -3.76 -14.87 -9.92
N SER A 254 -2.69 -14.08 -10.00
CA SER A 254 -2.77 -12.70 -10.48
C SER A 254 -2.73 -12.63 -12.00
N THR A 255 -1.75 -13.33 -12.57
CA THR A 255 -1.50 -13.48 -14.00
C THR A 255 -0.67 -14.76 -14.20
N ARG A 256 -0.38 -15.12 -15.45
CA ARG A 256 0.34 -16.35 -15.79
C ARG A 256 1.61 -16.54 -14.96
N GLY A 257 1.63 -17.59 -14.12
CA GLY A 257 2.78 -17.97 -13.30
C GLY A 257 3.07 -17.05 -12.11
N ARG A 258 2.15 -16.13 -11.75
CA ARG A 258 2.31 -15.21 -10.62
C ARG A 258 1.09 -15.25 -9.70
N THR A 259 1.32 -15.41 -8.40
CA THR A 259 0.22 -15.44 -7.42
C THR A 259 -0.19 -14.03 -6.99
N LEU A 260 -1.34 -13.93 -6.33
CA LEU A 260 -1.82 -12.73 -5.68
C LEU A 260 -0.79 -12.16 -4.69
N GLU A 261 -0.16 -13.00 -3.88
CA GLU A 261 0.80 -12.57 -2.85
C GLU A 261 2.08 -11.98 -3.46
N GLN A 262 2.44 -12.42 -4.67
CA GLN A 262 3.61 -11.95 -5.40
C GLN A 262 3.36 -10.61 -6.12
N VAL A 263 2.13 -10.35 -6.56
CA VAL A 263 1.78 -9.15 -7.36
C VAL A 263 1.07 -8.08 -6.54
N GLY A 264 0.19 -8.49 -5.62
CA GLY A 264 -0.63 -7.61 -4.77
C GLY A 264 -2.06 -7.41 -5.25
N PHE A 265 -2.43 -7.91 -6.42
CA PHE A 265 -3.80 -7.88 -6.94
C PHE A 265 -4.00 -8.91 -8.04
N ILE A 266 -5.25 -9.22 -8.38
CA ILE A 266 -5.60 -10.04 -9.56
C ILE A 266 -5.91 -9.11 -10.72
N HIS A 267 -5.28 -9.36 -11.88
CA HIS A 267 -5.56 -8.59 -13.10
C HIS A 267 -6.94 -8.95 -13.63
N ALA A 268 -7.83 -7.97 -13.77
CA ALA A 268 -9.07 -8.12 -14.49
C ALA A 268 -9.09 -7.17 -15.69
N CYS A 269 -10.06 -7.37 -16.57
CA CYS A 269 -10.32 -6.49 -17.69
C CYS A 269 -11.82 -6.31 -17.90
N ARG A 270 -12.20 -5.26 -18.63
CA ARG A 270 -13.56 -5.12 -19.16
C ARG A 270 -13.73 -6.03 -20.39
N GLU A 271 -14.97 -6.27 -20.78
CA GLU A 271 -15.28 -7.17 -21.89
C GLU A 271 -14.54 -6.78 -23.18
N HIS A 272 -14.54 -5.49 -23.54
CA HIS A 272 -13.88 -4.99 -24.75
C HIS A 272 -12.35 -5.12 -24.72
N GLN A 273 -11.76 -5.29 -23.54
CA GLN A 273 -10.30 -5.43 -23.33
C GLN A 273 -9.83 -6.89 -23.41
N LEU A 274 -10.74 -7.86 -23.36
CA LEU A 274 -10.41 -9.28 -23.19
C LEU A 274 -9.55 -9.83 -24.33
N THR A 275 -9.95 -9.56 -25.58
CA THR A 275 -9.23 -10.03 -26.77
C THR A 275 -7.80 -9.48 -26.83
N ALA A 276 -7.63 -8.17 -26.59
CA ALA A 276 -6.31 -7.53 -26.60
C ALA A 276 -5.42 -8.09 -25.46
N THR A 277 -6.00 -8.29 -24.27
CA THR A 277 -5.32 -8.88 -23.11
C THR A 277 -4.82 -10.29 -23.42
N ARG A 278 -5.68 -11.14 -24.01
CA ARG A 278 -5.30 -12.49 -24.45
C ARG A 278 -4.15 -12.45 -25.45
N CYS A 279 -4.25 -11.65 -26.50
CA CYS A 279 -3.20 -11.58 -27.53
C CYS A 279 -1.85 -11.12 -26.96
N ARG A 280 -1.88 -10.20 -25.99
CA ARG A 280 -0.65 -9.63 -25.42
C ARG A 280 0.04 -10.56 -24.43
N PHE A 281 -0.70 -11.28 -23.59
CA PHE A 281 -0.14 -12.00 -22.45
C PHE A 281 -0.30 -13.53 -22.53
N TYR A 282 -1.13 -14.03 -23.44
CA TYR A 282 -1.50 -15.44 -23.55
C TYR A 282 -1.55 -15.94 -25.01
N SER A 283 -0.80 -15.30 -25.92
CA SER A 283 -0.76 -15.70 -27.34
C SER A 283 -0.11 -17.06 -27.59
N ASP A 284 0.79 -17.48 -26.70
CA ASP A 284 1.46 -18.78 -26.67
C ASP A 284 0.81 -19.77 -25.69
N ALA A 285 -0.29 -19.40 -25.04
CA ALA A 285 -0.97 -20.27 -24.11
C ALA A 285 -1.84 -21.31 -24.82
N GLY A 286 -1.99 -22.47 -24.19
CA GLY A 286 -2.95 -23.51 -24.58
C GLY A 286 -4.41 -23.09 -24.27
N PRO A 287 -5.28 -24.05 -23.91
CA PRO A 287 -6.65 -23.72 -23.48
C PRO A 287 -6.65 -22.73 -22.31
N LEU A 288 -7.57 -21.77 -22.35
CA LEU A 288 -7.79 -20.78 -21.30
C LEU A 288 -9.23 -20.84 -20.82
N LEU A 289 -9.47 -20.28 -19.64
CA LEU A 289 -10.80 -20.02 -19.11
C LEU A 289 -10.97 -18.52 -18.93
N GLU A 290 -12.11 -18.00 -19.38
CA GLU A 290 -12.60 -16.67 -19.00
C GLU A 290 -13.45 -16.83 -17.73
N LEU A 291 -12.99 -16.23 -16.64
CA LEU A 291 -13.79 -16.07 -15.43
C LEU A 291 -14.58 -14.76 -15.56
N VAL A 292 -15.90 -14.88 -15.62
CA VAL A 292 -16.83 -13.73 -15.63
C VAL A 292 -17.21 -13.43 -14.20
N ILE A 293 -16.83 -12.26 -13.70
CA ILE A 293 -16.86 -11.91 -12.28
C ILE A 293 -17.94 -10.85 -12.04
N ASP A 294 -18.82 -11.12 -11.07
CA ASP A 294 -19.72 -10.12 -10.52
C ASP A 294 -18.97 -9.24 -9.49
N PRO A 295 -18.67 -7.98 -9.83
CA PRO A 295 -18.00 -7.05 -8.92
C PRO A 295 -18.77 -6.83 -7.60
N ALA A 296 -20.10 -6.96 -7.59
CA ALA A 296 -20.93 -6.73 -6.42
C ALA A 296 -20.79 -7.83 -5.36
N ARG A 297 -20.18 -8.96 -5.73
CA ARG A 297 -19.93 -10.12 -4.85
C ARG A 297 -18.50 -10.16 -4.32
N LEU A 298 -17.67 -9.18 -4.69
CA LEU A 298 -16.31 -9.03 -4.16
C LEU A 298 -16.35 -8.40 -2.77
N SER A 299 -15.52 -8.92 -1.86
CA SER A 299 -15.35 -8.41 -0.51
C SER A 299 -14.12 -7.50 -0.35
N CYS A 300 -13.37 -7.28 -1.44
CA CYS A 300 -12.15 -6.48 -1.44
C CYS A 300 -12.25 -5.31 -2.44
N PRO A 301 -11.44 -4.26 -2.27
CA PRO A 301 -11.36 -3.15 -3.20
C PRO A 301 -11.02 -3.60 -4.62
N VAL A 302 -11.67 -2.96 -5.58
CA VAL A 302 -11.27 -2.99 -6.99
C VAL A 302 -10.92 -1.58 -7.41
N ARG A 303 -9.74 -1.45 -8.01
CA ARG A 303 -9.18 -0.17 -8.44
C ARG A 303 -8.92 -0.22 -9.93
N GLU A 304 -9.32 0.83 -10.65
CA GLU A 304 -8.94 0.98 -12.06
C GLU A 304 -7.62 1.73 -12.14
N GLU A 305 -6.66 1.17 -12.87
CA GLU A 305 -5.31 1.73 -12.96
C GLU A 305 -4.76 1.58 -14.37
N PRO A 306 -3.93 2.52 -14.82
CA PRO A 306 -3.14 2.29 -16.01
C PRO A 306 -2.21 1.09 -15.79
N PRO A 307 -1.85 0.36 -16.86
CA PRO A 307 -0.81 -0.65 -16.77
C PRO A 307 0.48 -0.04 -16.19
N SER A 308 1.26 -0.85 -15.47
CA SER A 308 2.45 -0.38 -14.75
C SER A 308 3.68 -0.19 -15.65
N ALA A 309 3.71 -0.83 -16.83
CA ALA A 309 4.75 -0.64 -17.85
C ALA A 309 4.29 -1.16 -19.22
N GLY A 310 4.93 -0.69 -20.28
CA GLY A 310 4.89 -1.29 -21.62
C GLY A 310 4.41 -0.35 -22.73
N SER A 311 4.57 -0.83 -23.97
CA SER A 311 4.35 -0.05 -25.20
C SER A 311 3.01 0.68 -25.29
N ALA A 312 1.94 0.16 -24.68
CA ALA A 312 0.63 0.81 -24.71
C ALA A 312 0.61 2.13 -23.92
N ILE A 313 1.40 2.25 -22.86
CA ILE A 313 1.58 3.50 -22.11
C ILE A 313 2.37 4.47 -22.96
N ASP A 314 3.50 4.01 -23.53
CA ASP A 314 4.38 4.83 -24.36
C ASP A 314 3.63 5.38 -25.59
N GLU A 315 2.81 4.55 -26.24
CA GLU A 315 1.96 4.93 -27.37
C GLU A 315 0.84 5.90 -26.98
N ALA A 316 0.17 5.68 -25.85
CA ALA A 316 -0.86 6.60 -25.36
C ALA A 316 -0.24 7.97 -25.05
N MET A 317 0.88 7.98 -24.33
CA MET A 317 1.63 9.18 -23.98
C MET A 317 2.15 9.91 -25.22
N ALA A 318 2.73 9.19 -26.19
CA ALA A 318 3.19 9.75 -27.46
C ALA A 318 2.03 10.35 -28.29
N ALA A 319 0.83 9.76 -28.18
CA ALA A 319 -0.38 10.27 -28.82
C ALA A 319 -1.10 11.36 -28.01
N GLY A 320 -0.57 11.80 -26.87
CA GLY A 320 -1.21 12.79 -25.99
C GLY A 320 -2.52 12.31 -25.37
N ARG A 321 -2.73 10.99 -25.26
CA ARG A 321 -3.91 10.36 -24.66
C ARG A 321 -3.54 9.75 -23.32
N GLU A 322 -4.51 9.68 -22.42
CA GLU A 322 -4.33 8.92 -21.19
C GLU A 322 -4.28 7.41 -21.49
N PRO A 323 -3.39 6.65 -20.83
CA PRO A 323 -3.38 5.21 -20.93
C PRO A 323 -4.73 4.62 -20.49
N GLU A 324 -5.20 3.61 -21.23
CA GLU A 324 -6.40 2.89 -20.86
C GLU A 324 -6.20 2.19 -19.49
N CYS A 325 -7.20 2.30 -18.62
CA CYS A 325 -7.16 1.70 -17.29
C CYS A 325 -7.75 0.29 -17.29
N PHE A 326 -7.22 -0.55 -16.41
CA PHE A 326 -7.66 -1.92 -16.18
C PHE A 326 -8.10 -2.07 -14.72
N PRO A 327 -9.17 -2.85 -14.45
CA PRO A 327 -9.57 -3.19 -13.09
C PRO A 327 -8.58 -4.18 -12.46
N HIS A 328 -8.17 -3.90 -11.24
CA HIS A 328 -7.34 -4.76 -10.40
C HIS A 328 -8.07 -5.09 -9.10
N ILE A 329 -8.17 -6.38 -8.78
CA ILE A 329 -8.87 -6.88 -7.59
C ILE A 329 -7.85 -7.07 -6.47
N TYR A 330 -7.94 -6.29 -5.39
CA TYR A 330 -6.95 -6.25 -4.30
C TYR A 330 -7.26 -7.26 -3.18
N GLY A 331 -7.45 -8.52 -3.57
CA GLY A 331 -7.73 -9.62 -2.66
C GLY A 331 -7.96 -10.93 -3.40
N PRO A 332 -8.12 -12.06 -2.67
CA PRO A 332 -8.48 -13.33 -3.28
C PRO A 332 -9.85 -13.21 -3.94
N LEU A 333 -10.03 -13.84 -5.09
CA LEU A 333 -11.31 -13.87 -5.80
C LEU A 333 -12.17 -15.01 -5.23
N PRO A 334 -13.28 -14.71 -4.51
CA PRO A 334 -14.18 -15.74 -4.05
C PRO A 334 -14.81 -16.44 -5.26
N LEU A 335 -14.92 -17.77 -5.24
CA LEU A 335 -15.57 -18.48 -6.35
C LEU A 335 -17.04 -18.11 -6.49
N THR A 336 -17.67 -17.69 -5.39
CA THR A 336 -19.01 -17.14 -5.42
C THR A 336 -19.08 -15.89 -6.28
N ALA A 337 -18.03 -15.07 -6.39
CA ALA A 337 -18.06 -13.91 -7.27
C ALA A 337 -17.95 -14.26 -8.77
N VAL A 338 -17.69 -15.52 -9.14
CA VAL A 338 -17.61 -15.96 -10.54
C VAL A 338 -18.99 -16.43 -11.01
N ASP A 339 -19.63 -15.64 -11.86
CA ASP A 339 -20.96 -15.94 -12.42
C ASP A 339 -20.91 -16.99 -13.53
N ALA A 340 -19.83 -17.00 -14.32
CA ALA A 340 -19.65 -17.96 -15.40
C ALA A 340 -18.17 -18.24 -15.64
N VAL A 341 -17.89 -19.46 -16.10
CA VAL A 341 -16.58 -19.89 -16.58
C VAL A 341 -16.73 -20.31 -18.03
N ARG A 342 -16.08 -19.60 -18.95
CA ARG A 342 -16.20 -19.84 -20.39
C ARG A 342 -14.87 -20.38 -20.94
N PRO A 343 -14.87 -21.56 -21.58
CA PRO A 343 -13.67 -22.05 -22.25
C PRO A 343 -13.27 -21.15 -23.42
N ILE A 344 -11.99 -20.82 -23.51
CA ILE A 344 -11.38 -20.13 -24.65
C ILE A 344 -10.41 -21.11 -25.32
N PRO A 345 -10.63 -21.49 -26.59
CA PRO A 345 -9.73 -22.39 -27.31
C PRO A 345 -8.38 -21.72 -27.61
N PRO A 346 -7.31 -22.53 -27.79
CA PRO A 346 -6.00 -22.00 -28.14
C PRO A 346 -6.04 -21.19 -29.46
N PRO A 347 -5.18 -20.18 -29.64
CA PRO A 347 -5.07 -19.48 -30.91
C PRO A 347 -4.64 -20.46 -32.01
N HIS A 348 -5.32 -20.40 -33.17
CA HIS A 348 -5.08 -21.26 -34.33
C HIS A 348 -3.74 -20.99 -35.01
#